data_AF-A0A7V2JJA4-F1
#
_entry.id   AF-A0A7V2JJA4-F1
#
_cell.length_a   1.000
_cell.length_b   1.000
_cell.length_c   1.000
_cell.angle_alpha   90.00
_cell.angle_beta   90.00
_cell.angle_gamma   90.00
#
_symmetry.space_group_name_H-M   'P 1'
#
loop_
_entity.id
_entity.type
_entity.pdbx_description
1 polymer ?
#
loop_
_entity_poly.entity_id
_entity_poly.type
_entity_poly.pdbx_seq_one_letter_code
_entity_poly.pdbx_strand_id
1 'polypeptide(L)' 'KTEFGKFGETLEAVSKKLTEAQNKIAKSKSKTTTIARKLKNVEELPSSEAANLLSDPLADSSPLVTGSEEDK' A
#
# COMPACT_ATOMS: atom_id res chain seq x y z
N LYS A 1 35.97 -37.54 7.41
CA LYS A 1 36.14 -36.34 6.56
C LYS A 1 34.85 -36.12 5.76
N THR A 2 33.85 -35.35 6.15
CA THR A 2 33.37 -34.87 7.45
C THR A 2 31.99 -34.31 7.13
N GLU A 3 30.93 -35.04 7.47
CA GLU A 3 29.53 -34.62 7.32
C GLU A 3 29.27 -33.23 7.93
N PHE A 4 30.07 -32.84 8.92
CA PHE A 4 30.10 -31.50 9.53
C PHE A 4 30.30 -30.34 8.53
N GLY A 5 30.99 -30.54 7.40
CA GLY A 5 31.12 -29.51 6.37
C GLY A 5 29.79 -29.17 5.70
N LYS A 6 29.01 -30.21 5.33
CA LYS A 6 27.64 -30.05 4.80
C LYS A 6 26.68 -29.45 5.83
N PHE A 7 26.85 -29.77 7.10
CA PHE A 7 26.09 -29.12 8.18
C PHE A 7 26.41 -27.61 8.28
N GLY A 8 27.66 -27.20 8.07
CA GLY A 8 28.04 -25.79 8.00
C GLY A 8 27.36 -25.06 6.84
N GLU A 9 27.42 -25.64 5.63
CA GLU A 9 26.78 -25.07 4.43
C GLU A 9 25.26 -24.93 4.57
N THR A 10 24.60 -25.93 5.18
CA THR A 10 23.15 -25.88 5.42
C THR A 10 22.78 -24.84 6.47
N LEU A 11 23.54 -24.71 7.56
CA LEU A 11 23.36 -23.65 8.55
C LEU A 11 23.55 -22.26 7.96
N GLU A 12 24.57 -22.09 7.11
CA GLU A 12 24.82 -20.84 6.41
C GLU A 12 23.66 -20.48 5.47
N ALA A 13 23.13 -21.45 4.73
CA ALA A 13 21.96 -21.27 3.89
C ALA A 13 20.70 -20.87 4.70
N VAL A 14 20.50 -21.43 5.89
CA VAL A 14 19.39 -21.06 6.78
C VAL A 14 19.58 -19.64 7.32
N SER A 15 20.78 -19.29 7.78
CA SER A 15 21.11 -17.95 8.28
C SER A 15 20.87 -16.87 7.22
N LYS A 16 21.27 -17.14 5.97
CA LYS A 16 21.02 -16.26 4.84
C LYS A 16 19.53 -16.04 4.59
N LYS A 17 18.72 -17.10 4.58
CA LYS A 17 17.26 -17.00 4.39
C LYS A 17 16.58 -16.23 5.52
N LEU A 18 17.02 -16.40 6.77
CA LEU A 18 16.50 -15.65 7.91
C LEU A 18 16.80 -14.16 7.77
N THR A 19 18.03 -13.81 7.37
CA THR A 19 18.45 -12.42 7.12
C THR A 19 17.65 -11.80 5.98
N GLU A 20 17.42 -12.53 4.88
CA GLU A 20 16.57 -12.08 3.78
C GLU A 20 15.12 -11.85 4.23
N ALA A 21 14.57 -12.74 5.05
CA ALA A 21 13.24 -12.58 5.61
C ALA A 21 13.16 -11.34 6.52
N GLN A 22 14.13 -11.12 7.41
CA GLN A 22 14.23 -9.91 8.23
C GLN A 22 14.28 -8.64 7.37
N ASN A 23 15.10 -8.64 6.31
CA ASN A 23 15.19 -7.51 5.38
C ASN A 23 13.85 -7.23 4.66
N LYS A 24 13.12 -8.29 4.25
CA LYS A 24 11.78 -8.13 3.67
C LYS A 24 10.79 -7.54 4.67
N ILE A 25 10.81 -8.00 5.92
CA ILE A 25 9.96 -7.45 6.99
C ILE A 25 10.27 -5.97 7.23
N ALA A 26 11.55 -5.60 7.32
CA ALA A 26 11.96 -4.21 7.51
C ALA A 26 11.48 -3.30 6.35
N LYS A 27 11.65 -3.76 5.10
CA LYS A 27 11.15 -3.04 3.91
C LYS A 27 9.63 -2.87 3.94
N SER A 28 8.88 -3.91 4.30
CA SER A 28 7.42 -3.83 4.43
C SER A 28 7.00 -2.87 5.55
N LYS A 29 7.66 -2.91 6.72
CA LYS A 29 7.37 -1.99 7.84
C LYS A 29 7.53 -0.52 7.45
N SER A 30 8.60 -0.18 6.72
CA SER A 30 8.77 1.19 6.22
C SER A 30 7.66 1.58 5.25
N LYS A 31 7.30 0.72 4.30
CA LYS A 31 6.19 0.97 3.37
C LYS A 31 4.85 1.14 4.10
N THR A 32 4.55 0.28 5.08
CA THR A 32 3.33 0.39 5.90
C THR A 32 3.30 1.70 6.66
N THR A 33 4.42 2.12 7.26
CA THR A 33 4.50 3.40 7.99
C THR A 33 4.31 4.59 7.06
N THR A 34 4.89 4.54 5.85
CA THR A 34 4.70 5.59 4.83
C THR A 34 3.26 5.66 4.36
N ILE A 35 2.61 4.52 4.09
CA ILE A 35 1.20 4.47 3.68
C ILE A 35 0.32 5.00 4.82
N ALA A 36 0.54 4.57 6.06
CA ALA A 36 -0.21 5.05 7.21
C ALA A 36 -0.08 6.56 7.40
N ARG A 37 1.13 7.13 7.23
CA ARG A 37 1.34 8.59 7.26
C ARG A 37 0.62 9.31 6.12
N LYS A 38 0.64 8.75 4.90
CA LYS A 38 -0.07 9.33 3.75
C LYS A 38 -1.59 9.29 3.94
N LEU A 39 -2.14 8.18 4.44
CA LEU A 39 -3.57 8.07 4.76
C LEU A 39 -3.97 9.06 5.85
N LYS A 40 -3.18 9.16 6.91
CA LYS A 40 -3.39 10.13 7.98
C LYS A 40 -3.36 11.57 7.45
N ASN A 41 -2.39 11.91 6.60
CA ASN A 41 -2.32 13.22 5.98
C ASN A 41 -3.57 13.52 5.13
N VAL A 42 -4.14 12.53 4.42
CA VAL A 42 -5.37 12.72 3.64
C VAL A 42 -6.58 12.96 4.56
N GLU A 43 -6.66 12.23 5.68
CA GLU A 43 -7.75 12.35 6.65
C GLU A 43 -7.71 13.67 7.44
N GLU A 44 -6.52 14.23 7.69
CA GLU A 44 -6.33 15.49 8.42
C GLU A 44 -6.54 16.74 7.54
N LEU A 45 -6.77 16.60 6.22
CA LEU A 45 -7.00 17.74 5.34
C LEU A 45 -8.36 18.39 5.59
N PRO A 46 -8.44 19.74 5.62
CA PRO A 46 -9.71 20.44 5.65
C PRO A 46 -10.55 20.09 4.42
N SER A 47 -11.88 19.98 4.60
CA SER A 47 -12.82 19.42 3.62
C SER A 47 -12.69 20.03 2.20
N SER A 48 -12.29 21.30 2.09
CA SER A 48 -12.06 21.99 0.81
C SER A 48 -10.84 21.47 0.02
N GLU A 49 -9.78 21.03 0.70
CA GLU A 49 -8.56 20.50 0.05
C GLU A 49 -8.71 19.02 -0.27
N ALA A 50 -9.40 18.26 0.60
CA ALA A 50 -9.72 16.86 0.35
C ALA A 50 -10.62 16.69 -0.89
N ALA A 51 -11.61 17.57 -1.08
CA ALA A 51 -12.51 17.53 -2.24
C ALA A 51 -11.76 17.66 -3.57
N ASN A 52 -10.76 18.53 -3.67
CA ASN A 52 -9.95 18.73 -4.88
C ASN A 52 -9.04 17.53 -5.22
N LEU A 53 -8.61 16.76 -4.21
CA LEU A 53 -7.78 15.56 -4.42
C LEU A 53 -8.63 14.32 -4.73
N LEU A 54 -9.87 14.28 -4.24
CA LEU A 54 -10.80 13.17 -4.45
C LEU A 54 -11.62 13.30 -5.75
N SER A 55 -11.66 14.49 -6.36
CA SER A 55 -12.51 14.80 -7.52
C SER A 55 -11.98 14.35 -8.89
N ASP A 56 -10.98 13.47 -8.97
CA ASP A 56 -10.59 12.83 -10.25
C ASP A 56 -10.09 11.39 -10.01
N PRO A 57 -10.93 10.35 -10.27
CA PRO A 57 -10.96 9.70 -11.60
C PRO A 57 -12.35 9.15 -12.00
N LEU A 58 -13.45 9.79 -11.60
CA LEU A 58 -14.83 9.30 -11.84
C LEU A 58 -15.79 10.33 -12.46
N ALA A 59 -15.29 11.48 -12.89
CA ALA A 59 -16.12 12.49 -13.58
C ALA A 59 -16.50 12.09 -15.03
N ASP A 60 -16.13 10.89 -15.49
CA ASP A 60 -16.60 10.29 -16.75
C ASP A 60 -17.41 9.00 -16.50
N SER A 61 -18.37 9.04 -15.57
CA SER A 61 -19.53 8.14 -15.60
C SER A 61 -20.81 8.93 -15.84
N SER A 62 -20.93 9.42 -17.08
CA SER A 62 -22.16 9.80 -17.79
C SER A 62 -23.05 10.90 -17.18
N PRO A 63 -23.21 12.06 -17.86
CA PRO A 63 -24.32 12.97 -17.58
C PRO A 63 -25.57 12.37 -18.21
N LEU A 64 -26.44 11.72 -17.41
CA LEU A 64 -27.76 11.37 -17.93
C LEU A 64 -28.62 12.63 -17.96
N VAL A 65 -28.94 12.98 -19.20
CA VAL A 65 -29.71 14.11 -19.67
C VAL A 65 -31.04 14.29 -18.91
N THR A 66 -31.39 15.56 -18.78
CA THR A 66 -32.69 16.11 -18.41
C THR A 66 -33.85 15.43 -19.14
N GLY A 67 -34.77 14.84 -18.40
CA GLY A 67 -36.12 14.50 -18.84
C GLY A 67 -37.11 15.34 -18.04
N SER A 68 -37.62 16.38 -18.67
CA SER A 68 -38.83 17.13 -18.31
C SER A 68 -40.00 16.21 -17.99
N GLU A 69 -40.64 16.43 -16.84
CA GLU A 69 -42.08 16.19 -16.63
C GLU A 69 -42.57 17.10 -15.49
N GLU A 70 -43.22 18.20 -15.91
CA GLU A 70 -44.10 19.01 -15.07
C GLU A 70 -45.29 18.15 -14.64
N ASP A 71 -45.61 18.12 -13.35
CA ASP A 71 -46.97 17.84 -12.88
C ASP A 71 -47.16 18.46 -11.50
N LYS A 72 -47.68 19.70 -11.47
CA LYS A 72 -48.93 20.08 -10.80
C LYS A 72 -49.14 21.60 -10.76
#